data_AF-A0A919QZC3-F1
#
_entry.id   AF-A0A919QZC3-F1
#
_cell.length_a   1.000
_cell.length_b   1.000
_cell.length_c   1.000
_cell.angle_alpha   90.00
_cell.angle_beta   90.00
_cell.angle_gamma   90.00
#
_symmetry.space_group_name_H-M   'P 1'
#
loop_
_entity.id
_entity.type
_entity.pdbx_description
1 polymer ?
#
loop_
_entity_poly.entity_id
_entity_poly.type
_entity_poly.pdbx_seq_one_letter_code
_entity_poly.pdbx_strand_id
1 'polypeptide(L)'
;MPSARIRRAGTATALLATAGLVWAPAALAAPTPAPTPTPAATSTPAPEDTTPNPEPSQDPTLDTVTTLAQATVTRSEMIDRAKTWHPHTSSRIPYSQSKTHGGYRTDCSGFVSMTLKLPKPGPITVGLASATYSKRITLAQLKKGDLIIDAIGTNTTRHVVIFEKWTDAKRTAYWAYEQRGGYGTDHRVRSYGLSSGSEYKPYRPLNLRDDPPATVTRATVISRALSWKPATAQRVPYSQAKTKSGYRTDGSGYVSMTLGLAKPGPVTTDLVKAAYSRPIAMSALLQGDLVIDAIGGKTARAAVIFDKWADAGHTSYWAYQQRAGYGTDHRIVRHGLTAGTQFKAYRPVKIR
;
A
#
# COMPACT_ATOMS: atom_id res chain seq x y z
N MET A 1 -44.62 17.90 38.60
CA MET A 1 -45.03 16.90 39.60
C MET A 1 -46.48 16.50 39.31
N PRO A 2 -46.93 15.28 39.63
CA PRO A 2 -46.20 14.07 40.06
C PRO A 2 -46.19 12.99 38.93
N SER A 3 -45.18 12.11 38.83
CA SER A 3 -44.88 10.90 39.65
C SER A 3 -45.85 9.75 39.32
N ALA A 4 -45.48 8.47 39.25
CA ALA A 4 -44.38 7.77 39.89
C ALA A 4 -44.07 6.42 39.20
N ARG A 5 -42.83 5.97 39.37
CA ARG A 5 -42.39 4.56 39.29
C ARG A 5 -43.16 3.70 40.29
N ILE A 6 -43.38 2.41 39.98
CA ILE A 6 -43.33 1.34 41.00
C ILE A 6 -42.54 0.14 40.45
N ARG A 7 -41.48 -0.21 41.18
CA ARG A 7 -40.80 -1.51 41.20
C ARG A 7 -41.52 -2.43 42.20
N ARG A 8 -41.50 -3.74 41.97
CA ARG A 8 -41.48 -4.87 42.94
C ARG A 8 -41.20 -6.14 42.12
N ALA A 9 -40.11 -6.90 42.27
CA ALA A 9 -39.52 -7.60 43.42
C ALA A 9 -40.36 -8.79 43.92
N GLY A 10 -39.77 -9.99 43.88
CA GLY A 10 -40.24 -11.24 44.50
C GLY A 10 -39.76 -12.49 43.72
N THR A 11 -38.56 -13.05 43.99
CA THR A 11 -38.31 -14.26 44.83
C THR A 11 -39.03 -15.51 44.31
N ALA A 12 -38.33 -16.44 43.64
CA ALA A 12 -37.50 -17.53 44.19
C ALA A 12 -38.28 -18.85 44.32
N THR A 13 -37.93 -19.86 43.53
CA THR A 13 -38.00 -21.26 43.97
C THR A 13 -37.04 -22.11 43.12
N ALA A 14 -36.00 -22.62 43.78
CA ALA A 14 -35.21 -23.74 43.29
C ALA A 14 -35.96 -25.03 43.65
N LEU A 15 -36.12 -25.95 42.71
CA LEU A 15 -36.37 -27.36 42.99
C LEU A 15 -35.20 -28.17 42.44
N LEU A 16 -34.49 -28.84 43.35
CA LEU A 16 -33.67 -29.99 43.04
C LEU A 16 -34.60 -31.15 42.63
N ALA A 17 -34.27 -31.82 41.52
CA ALA A 17 -34.66 -33.20 41.28
C ALA A 17 -33.41 -34.00 40.93
N THR A 18 -33.06 -34.91 41.82
CA THR A 18 -32.01 -35.92 41.69
C THR A 18 -32.56 -37.19 41.03
N ALA A 19 -31.61 -38.03 40.58
CA ALA A 19 -31.71 -39.46 40.24
C ALA A 19 -31.89 -39.82 38.75
N GLY A 20 -30.96 -40.67 38.27
CA GLY A 20 -31.11 -41.39 37.01
C GLY A 20 -29.81 -41.75 36.28
N LEU A 21 -28.79 -42.25 36.98
CA LEU A 21 -27.62 -42.87 36.33
C LEU A 21 -28.03 -44.25 35.79
N VAL A 22 -27.95 -44.47 34.48
CA VAL A 22 -28.02 -45.82 33.88
C VAL A 22 -26.75 -46.04 33.07
N TRP A 23 -25.95 -46.99 33.52
CA TRP A 23 -24.69 -47.40 32.92
C TRP A 23 -25.00 -48.53 31.92
N ALA A 24 -24.63 -48.35 30.65
CA ALA A 24 -24.63 -49.43 29.65
C ALA A 24 -23.18 -49.81 29.35
N PRO A 25 -22.79 -51.10 29.40
CA PRO A 25 -21.47 -51.53 28.98
C PRO A 25 -21.49 -51.82 27.47
N ALA A 26 -20.53 -51.27 26.72
CA ALA A 26 -20.27 -51.69 25.35
C ALA A 26 -18.75 -51.85 25.14
N ALA A 27 -18.36 -53.13 25.17
CA ALA A 27 -17.22 -53.81 24.53
C ALA A 27 -15.92 -53.03 24.27
N LEU A 28 -14.84 -53.46 24.95
CA LEU A 28 -13.47 -53.28 24.48
C LEU A 28 -13.30 -54.04 23.14
N ALA A 29 -13.06 -53.29 22.06
CA ALA A 29 -12.52 -53.86 20.82
C ALA A 29 -11.02 -54.13 21.01
N ALA A 30 -10.60 -55.38 20.74
CA ALA A 30 -9.21 -55.79 20.74
C ALA A 30 -8.39 -55.08 19.63
N PRO A 31 -7.09 -54.83 19.82
CA PRO A 31 -6.24 -54.23 18.80
C PRO A 31 -6.00 -55.22 17.65
N THR A 32 -6.21 -54.74 16.42
CA THR A 32 -5.86 -55.43 15.18
C THR A 32 -4.33 -55.41 15.00
N PRO A 33 -3.66 -56.53 14.65
CA PRO A 33 -2.22 -56.52 14.37
C PRO A 33 -1.91 -55.77 13.06
N ALA A 34 -0.86 -54.94 13.11
CA ALA A 34 -0.32 -54.20 11.97
C ALA A 34 0.31 -55.15 10.91
N PRO A 35 0.25 -54.83 9.62
CA PRO A 35 0.95 -55.61 8.59
C PRO A 35 2.47 -55.34 8.64
N THR A 36 3.24 -56.43 8.65
CA THR A 36 4.70 -56.47 8.54
C THR A 36 5.17 -55.89 7.20
N PRO A 37 6.19 -55.00 7.16
CA PRO A 37 6.81 -54.61 5.90
C PRO A 37 7.78 -55.69 5.40
N THR A 38 7.57 -56.17 4.18
CA THR A 38 8.50 -57.00 3.39
C THR A 38 9.79 -56.21 3.09
N PRO A 39 10.99 -56.81 3.20
CA PRO A 39 12.25 -56.13 2.90
C PRO A 39 12.40 -55.91 1.39
N ALA A 40 12.60 -54.65 0.99
CA ALA A 40 12.97 -54.28 -0.38
C ALA A 40 14.47 -54.52 -0.60
N ALA A 41 14.77 -55.10 -1.76
CA ALA A 41 16.10 -55.48 -2.21
C ALA A 41 17.06 -54.30 -2.40
N THR A 42 18.31 -54.59 -2.05
CA THR A 42 19.53 -53.82 -2.23
C THR A 42 19.73 -53.38 -3.69
N SER A 43 20.07 -52.10 -3.91
CA SER A 43 20.79 -51.68 -5.10
C SER A 43 21.87 -50.65 -4.75
N THR A 44 23.09 -51.03 -5.09
CA THR A 44 24.40 -50.40 -4.90
C THR A 44 24.53 -49.03 -5.60
N PRO A 45 25.30 -48.06 -5.05
CA PRO A 45 25.66 -46.83 -5.77
C PRO A 45 26.84 -47.05 -6.74
N ALA A 46 26.74 -46.50 -7.95
CA ALA A 46 27.83 -46.42 -8.93
C ALA A 46 28.66 -45.12 -8.72
N PRO A 47 29.94 -45.10 -9.15
CA PRO A 47 31.01 -44.35 -8.48
C PRO A 47 31.19 -42.90 -8.94
N GLU A 48 31.86 -42.15 -8.06
CA GLU A 48 32.49 -40.84 -8.31
C GLU A 48 33.44 -40.90 -9.50
N ASP A 49 33.34 -39.92 -10.39
CA ASP A 49 34.38 -39.63 -11.38
C ASP A 49 35.07 -38.32 -11.00
N THR A 50 36.39 -38.38 -11.01
CA THR A 50 37.31 -37.39 -10.44
C THR A 50 38.19 -36.80 -11.53
N THR A 51 38.58 -35.54 -11.31
CA THR A 51 39.68 -34.76 -11.91
C THR A 51 39.35 -33.95 -13.20
N PRO A 52 40.02 -32.81 -13.48
CA PRO A 52 40.89 -31.94 -12.66
C PRO A 52 40.43 -30.45 -12.62
N ASN A 53 41.29 -29.58 -12.09
CA ASN A 53 41.21 -28.10 -11.99
C ASN A 53 41.67 -27.42 -13.32
N PRO A 54 41.40 -26.11 -13.57
CA PRO A 54 42.39 -25.12 -13.16
C PRO A 54 41.81 -23.79 -12.64
N GLU A 55 42.44 -23.25 -11.61
CA GLU A 55 42.34 -21.84 -11.24
C GLU A 55 43.18 -21.00 -12.24
N PRO A 56 42.67 -19.84 -12.66
CA PRO A 56 43.51 -18.66 -12.56
C PRO A 56 42.76 -17.45 -11.99
N SER A 57 43.42 -16.79 -11.04
CA SER A 57 43.12 -15.46 -10.53
C SER A 57 43.17 -14.41 -11.65
N GLN A 58 42.15 -13.57 -11.79
CA GLN A 58 42.25 -12.15 -12.16
C GLN A 58 40.85 -11.50 -12.00
N ASP A 59 40.77 -10.45 -11.20
CA ASP A 59 39.59 -9.58 -11.07
C ASP A 59 39.53 -8.65 -12.29
N PRO A 60 38.38 -8.57 -13.00
CA PRO A 60 37.94 -7.25 -13.42
C PRO A 60 36.44 -7.02 -13.22
N THR A 61 36.16 -5.93 -12.51
CA THR A 61 35.12 -4.94 -12.80
C THR A 61 33.67 -5.42 -12.92
N LEU A 62 32.88 -4.98 -11.92
CA LEU A 62 31.52 -4.42 -12.04
C LEU A 62 30.98 -4.40 -13.49
N ASP A 63 30.00 -5.27 -13.77
CA ASP A 63 29.08 -5.25 -14.94
C ASP A 63 29.03 -6.57 -15.73
N THR A 64 28.57 -7.67 -15.12
CA THR A 64 27.66 -8.59 -15.83
C THR A 64 26.83 -9.43 -14.84
N VAL A 65 25.98 -8.79 -14.02
CA VAL A 65 24.87 -9.54 -13.42
C VAL A 65 23.78 -9.62 -14.47
N THR A 66 23.77 -10.72 -15.22
CA THR A 66 22.68 -11.14 -16.10
C THR A 66 21.39 -11.21 -15.29
N THR A 67 20.72 -10.07 -15.18
CA THR A 67 19.46 -9.93 -14.48
C THR A 67 18.43 -10.51 -15.43
N LEU A 68 17.98 -11.75 -15.19
CA LEU A 68 16.72 -12.24 -15.75
C LEU A 68 15.70 -11.10 -15.58
N ALA A 69 15.21 -10.55 -16.69
CA ALA A 69 14.28 -9.42 -16.69
C ALA A 69 12.94 -9.85 -16.07
N GLN A 70 12.90 -9.95 -14.74
CA GLN A 70 11.69 -10.25 -14.00
C GLN A 70 10.76 -9.06 -14.17
N ALA A 71 9.53 -9.33 -14.65
CA ALA A 71 8.51 -8.30 -14.76
C ALA A 71 8.35 -7.59 -13.41
N THR A 72 8.41 -6.27 -13.42
CA THR A 72 8.27 -5.47 -12.20
C THR A 72 6.82 -5.51 -11.72
N VAL A 73 6.62 -5.56 -10.40
CA VAL A 73 5.31 -5.57 -9.76
C VAL A 73 5.19 -4.37 -8.83
N THR A 74 4.07 -3.66 -8.85
CA THR A 74 3.82 -2.56 -7.90
C THR A 74 3.35 -3.09 -6.55
N ARG A 75 3.54 -2.32 -5.47
CA ARG A 75 3.10 -2.73 -4.12
C ARG A 75 1.61 -3.01 -4.04
N SER A 76 0.76 -2.21 -4.67
CA SER A 76 -0.69 -2.44 -4.68
C SER A 76 -1.05 -3.67 -5.48
N GLU A 77 -0.44 -3.85 -6.66
CA GLU A 77 -0.64 -5.05 -7.46
C GLU A 77 -0.24 -6.33 -6.71
N MET A 78 0.90 -6.34 -6.01
CA MET A 78 1.31 -7.47 -5.17
C MET A 78 0.25 -7.84 -4.14
N ILE A 79 -0.32 -6.85 -3.45
CA ILE A 79 -1.37 -7.05 -2.44
C ILE A 79 -2.68 -7.51 -3.09
N ASP A 80 -3.06 -6.96 -4.25
CA ASP A 80 -4.26 -7.39 -4.96
C ASP A 80 -4.12 -8.84 -5.43
N ARG A 81 -2.92 -9.24 -5.86
CA ARG A 81 -2.59 -10.65 -6.13
C ARG A 81 -2.69 -11.51 -4.88
N ALA A 82 -2.20 -11.04 -3.73
CA ALA A 82 -2.32 -11.76 -2.45
C ALA A 82 -3.80 -12.06 -2.10
N LYS A 83 -4.69 -11.11 -2.37
CA LYS A 83 -6.15 -11.28 -2.14
C LYS A 83 -6.81 -12.31 -3.06
N THR A 84 -6.25 -12.59 -4.25
CA THR A 84 -6.84 -13.58 -5.17
C THR A 84 -6.85 -15.00 -4.62
N TRP A 85 -6.04 -15.29 -3.60
CA TRP A 85 -6.06 -16.58 -2.91
C TRP A 85 -7.00 -16.60 -1.69
N HIS A 86 -7.95 -15.65 -1.66
CA HIS A 86 -9.05 -15.52 -0.71
C HIS A 86 -8.63 -15.63 0.78
N PRO A 87 -7.68 -14.80 1.23
CA PRO A 87 -7.12 -14.89 2.58
C PRO A 87 -8.21 -14.80 3.65
N HIS A 88 -8.09 -15.63 4.69
CA HIS A 88 -8.98 -15.62 5.85
C HIS A 88 -10.45 -16.01 5.56
N THR A 89 -10.71 -16.69 4.44
CA THR A 89 -12.06 -17.15 4.07
C THR A 89 -12.17 -18.67 4.01
N SER A 90 -13.38 -19.21 3.86
CA SER A 90 -13.61 -20.64 3.57
C SER A 90 -13.12 -21.04 2.17
N SER A 91 -13.02 -20.09 1.23
CA SER A 91 -12.56 -20.31 -0.16
C SER A 91 -11.04 -20.15 -0.34
N ARG A 92 -10.30 -19.98 0.76
CA ARG A 92 -8.83 -19.84 0.74
C ARG A 92 -8.16 -21.04 0.07
N ILE A 93 -7.03 -20.80 -0.58
CA ILE A 93 -6.18 -21.87 -1.10
C ILE A 93 -5.54 -22.63 0.08
N PRO A 94 -5.70 -23.97 0.19
CA PRO A 94 -5.09 -24.75 1.26
C PRO A 94 -3.57 -24.89 1.13
N TYR A 95 -2.92 -24.92 2.29
CA TYR A 95 -1.46 -25.07 2.35
C TYR A 95 -1.04 -26.47 1.91
N SER A 96 -0.04 -26.55 1.04
CA SER A 96 0.61 -27.80 0.69
C SER A 96 2.01 -27.55 0.14
N GLN A 97 2.95 -28.38 0.59
CA GLN A 97 4.32 -28.42 0.07
C GLN A 97 4.42 -29.18 -1.27
N SER A 98 3.39 -29.94 -1.66
CA SER A 98 3.39 -30.79 -2.86
C SER A 98 2.37 -30.36 -3.92
N LYS A 99 1.38 -29.52 -3.58
CA LYS A 99 0.35 -29.06 -4.54
C LYS A 99 0.70 -27.70 -5.13
N THR A 100 0.07 -27.42 -6.27
CA THR A 100 0.18 -26.13 -6.96
C THR A 100 -1.20 -25.51 -7.24
N HIS A 101 -1.24 -24.19 -7.35
CA HIS A 101 -2.39 -23.43 -7.79
C HIS A 101 -1.94 -22.37 -8.80
N GLY A 102 -2.49 -22.38 -10.02
CA GLY A 102 -2.02 -21.52 -11.12
C GLY A 102 -0.55 -21.77 -11.53
N GLY A 103 -0.01 -22.95 -11.17
CA GLY A 103 1.39 -23.35 -11.40
C GLY A 103 2.39 -22.87 -10.35
N TYR A 104 1.95 -22.22 -9.27
CA TYR A 104 2.79 -21.90 -8.10
C TYR A 104 2.53 -22.90 -6.98
N ARG A 105 3.55 -23.25 -6.18
CA ARG A 105 3.35 -24.10 -4.99
C ARG A 105 2.40 -23.42 -4.01
N THR A 106 1.54 -24.18 -3.33
CA THR A 106 0.65 -23.64 -2.30
C THR A 106 1.29 -23.64 -0.90
N ASP A 107 2.60 -23.39 -0.85
CA ASP A 107 3.36 -23.17 0.39
C ASP A 107 3.67 -21.67 0.62
N CYS A 108 4.36 -21.34 1.72
CA CYS A 108 4.72 -19.97 2.07
C CYS A 108 5.48 -19.22 0.96
N SER A 109 6.51 -19.84 0.41
CA SER A 109 7.37 -19.27 -0.64
C SER A 109 6.70 -19.25 -2.02
N GLY A 110 5.87 -20.23 -2.33
CA GLY A 110 5.09 -20.31 -3.56
C GLY A 110 4.01 -19.24 -3.62
N PHE A 111 3.36 -18.93 -2.48
CA PHE A 111 2.44 -17.80 -2.37
C PHE A 111 3.14 -16.46 -2.63
N VAL A 112 4.30 -16.22 -2.01
CA VAL A 112 5.09 -15.00 -2.28
C VAL A 112 5.51 -14.92 -3.75
N SER A 113 5.98 -16.03 -4.32
CA SER A 113 6.35 -16.12 -5.74
C SER A 113 5.18 -15.77 -6.66
N MET A 114 3.98 -16.25 -6.32
CA MET A 114 2.75 -15.88 -7.00
C MET A 114 2.51 -14.37 -6.89
N THR A 115 2.57 -13.77 -5.70
CA THR A 115 2.29 -12.33 -5.55
C THR A 115 3.28 -11.44 -6.31
N LEU A 116 4.53 -11.89 -6.47
CA LEU A 116 5.60 -11.19 -7.17
C LEU A 116 5.69 -11.52 -8.67
N LYS A 117 4.80 -12.36 -9.21
CA LYS A 117 4.86 -12.83 -10.61
C LYS A 117 6.21 -13.43 -10.99
N LEU A 118 6.85 -14.14 -10.06
CA LEU A 118 8.12 -14.82 -10.35
C LEU A 118 7.90 -15.96 -11.35
N PRO A 119 8.92 -16.40 -12.09
CA PRO A 119 8.83 -17.62 -12.89
C PRO A 119 8.33 -18.80 -12.05
N LYS A 120 7.40 -19.57 -12.60
CA LYS A 120 6.79 -20.73 -11.93
C LYS A 120 7.80 -21.90 -11.87
N PRO A 121 7.83 -22.70 -10.78
CA PRO A 121 6.96 -22.63 -9.60
C PRO A 121 7.44 -21.62 -8.54
N GLY A 122 8.54 -20.91 -8.79
CA GLY A 122 9.16 -19.94 -7.90
C GLY A 122 10.23 -20.55 -6.98
N PRO A 123 11.15 -19.73 -6.44
CA PRO A 123 12.15 -20.19 -5.48
C PRO A 123 11.50 -20.67 -4.17
N ILE A 124 12.21 -21.52 -3.43
CA ILE A 124 11.89 -21.83 -2.03
C ILE A 124 12.28 -20.65 -1.11
N THR A 125 11.92 -20.71 0.17
CA THR A 125 12.14 -19.63 1.15
C THR A 125 13.60 -19.13 1.22
N VAL A 126 14.59 -20.04 1.15
CA VAL A 126 16.02 -19.65 1.12
C VAL A 126 16.37 -18.92 -0.17
N GLY A 127 15.85 -19.39 -1.30
CA GLY A 127 16.03 -18.73 -2.60
C GLY A 127 15.43 -17.32 -2.60
N LEU A 128 14.25 -17.12 -2.00
CA LEU A 128 13.65 -15.78 -1.85
C LEU A 128 14.54 -14.82 -1.05
N ALA A 129 15.28 -15.32 -0.06
CA ALA A 129 16.21 -14.52 0.74
C ALA A 129 17.54 -14.22 0.04
N SER A 130 17.84 -14.88 -1.08
CA SER A 130 19.08 -14.66 -1.84
C SER A 130 19.09 -13.31 -2.57
N ALA A 131 20.30 -12.83 -2.87
CA ALA A 131 20.54 -11.60 -3.62
C ALA A 131 19.94 -11.62 -5.04
N THR A 132 19.55 -12.79 -5.57
CA THR A 132 18.86 -12.91 -6.86
C THR A 132 17.43 -12.39 -6.82
N TYR A 133 16.75 -12.48 -5.68
CA TYR A 133 15.31 -12.18 -5.56
C TYR A 133 15.00 -11.05 -4.60
N SER A 134 15.80 -10.85 -3.56
CA SER A 134 15.55 -9.80 -2.58
C SER A 134 16.84 -9.24 -1.99
N LYS A 135 16.71 -8.11 -1.28
CA LYS A 135 17.80 -7.51 -0.54
C LYS A 135 17.44 -7.27 0.92
N ARG A 136 18.49 -7.32 1.75
CA ARG A 136 18.53 -6.94 3.16
C ARG A 136 17.91 -5.55 3.39
N ILE A 137 16.95 -5.41 4.31
CA ILE A 137 16.47 -4.11 4.82
C ILE A 137 16.32 -4.12 6.35
N THR A 138 16.22 -2.93 6.96
CA THR A 138 15.92 -2.77 8.39
C THR A 138 14.42 -2.73 8.65
N LEU A 139 13.99 -3.01 9.89
CA LEU A 139 12.58 -2.90 10.28
C LEU A 139 12.01 -1.49 10.04
N ALA A 140 12.82 -0.45 10.25
CA ALA A 140 12.42 0.93 10.04
C ALA A 140 12.10 1.25 8.57
N GLN A 141 12.66 0.48 7.63
CA GLN A 141 12.47 0.64 6.19
C GLN A 141 11.24 -0.10 5.65
N LEU A 142 10.55 -0.92 6.47
CA LEU A 142 9.40 -1.72 6.03
C LEU A 142 8.31 -0.86 5.40
N LYS A 143 7.87 -1.31 4.23
CA LYS A 143 6.77 -0.78 3.43
C LYS A 143 5.88 -1.94 2.96
N LYS A 144 4.61 -1.65 2.68
CA LYS A 144 3.60 -2.59 2.13
C LYS A 144 4.19 -3.45 0.98
N GLY A 145 4.22 -4.77 1.10
CA GLY A 145 4.79 -5.69 0.12
C GLY A 145 6.23 -6.14 0.42
N ASP A 146 6.92 -5.53 1.38
CA ASP A 146 8.21 -6.06 1.84
C ASP A 146 8.01 -7.41 2.56
N LEU A 147 9.03 -8.27 2.55
CA LEU A 147 8.98 -9.61 3.10
C LEU A 147 9.60 -9.65 4.49
N ILE A 148 9.10 -10.52 5.35
CA ILE A 148 9.78 -10.94 6.58
C ILE A 148 10.02 -12.44 6.44
N ILE A 149 11.30 -12.84 6.35
CA ILE A 149 11.72 -14.20 5.98
C ILE A 149 12.52 -14.81 7.12
N ASP A 150 12.10 -15.99 7.57
CA ASP A 150 12.95 -16.94 8.27
C ASP A 150 13.48 -17.97 7.25
N ALA A 151 14.78 -17.86 6.97
CA ALA A 151 15.49 -18.73 6.03
C ALA A 151 16.24 -19.88 6.73
N ILE A 152 16.24 -19.94 8.06
CA ILE A 152 17.00 -20.91 8.85
C ILE A 152 16.13 -22.15 9.12
N GLY A 153 16.76 -23.33 9.20
CA GLY A 153 16.07 -24.60 9.48
C GLY A 153 15.72 -25.42 8.23
N THR A 154 14.60 -26.15 8.26
CA THR A 154 14.18 -27.13 7.23
C THR A 154 13.04 -26.59 6.37
N ASN A 155 12.57 -27.39 5.40
CA ASN A 155 11.39 -27.08 4.60
C ASN A 155 10.08 -26.98 5.42
N THR A 156 10.06 -27.46 6.67
CA THR A 156 8.89 -27.39 7.56
C THR A 156 8.99 -26.28 8.61
N THR A 157 10.18 -25.75 8.89
CA THR A 157 10.38 -24.70 9.90
C THR A 157 10.56 -23.31 9.31
N ARG A 158 11.10 -23.21 8.08
CA ARG A 158 11.26 -21.93 7.37
C ARG A 158 9.92 -21.31 7.01
N HIS A 159 9.86 -19.98 7.02
CA HIS A 159 8.62 -19.28 6.67
C HIS A 159 8.85 -17.90 6.08
N VAL A 160 7.86 -17.41 5.35
CA VAL A 160 7.84 -16.04 4.82
C VAL A 160 6.44 -15.45 4.89
N VAL A 161 6.38 -14.18 5.26
CA VAL A 161 5.14 -13.37 5.25
C VAL A 161 5.35 -12.06 4.49
N ILE A 162 4.26 -11.52 3.96
CA ILE A 162 4.23 -10.22 3.26
C ILE A 162 3.72 -9.16 4.22
N PHE A 163 4.53 -8.16 4.52
CA PHE A 163 4.13 -7.01 5.34
C PHE A 163 3.07 -6.16 4.61
N GLU A 164 1.94 -5.86 5.22
CA GLU A 164 0.97 -4.89 4.67
C GLU A 164 1.16 -3.51 5.33
N LYS A 165 0.98 -3.45 6.65
CA LYS A 165 1.01 -2.21 7.43
C LYS A 165 1.22 -2.49 8.92
N TRP A 166 1.77 -1.52 9.64
CA TRP A 166 1.78 -1.54 11.11
C TRP A 166 0.36 -1.45 11.66
N THR A 167 0.11 -2.06 12.83
CA THR A 167 -1.19 -1.95 13.52
C THR A 167 -1.40 -0.56 14.09
N ASP A 168 -0.32 0.10 14.50
CA ASP A 168 -0.32 1.45 15.08
C ASP A 168 1.05 2.14 14.93
N ALA A 169 1.18 3.34 15.50
CA ALA A 169 2.42 4.11 15.48
C ALA A 169 3.54 3.54 16.37
N LYS A 170 3.23 2.66 17.33
CA LYS A 170 4.21 2.01 18.21
C LYS A 170 4.98 0.89 17.49
N ARG A 171 4.45 0.38 16.35
CA ARG A 171 5.10 -0.61 15.49
C ARG A 171 5.46 -1.91 16.22
N THR A 172 4.62 -2.33 17.18
CA THR A 172 4.80 -3.57 17.95
C THR A 172 4.14 -4.79 17.30
N ALA A 173 3.29 -4.58 16.29
CA ALA A 173 2.68 -5.63 15.47
C ALA A 173 2.30 -5.07 14.09
N TYR A 174 2.08 -5.96 13.13
CA TYR A 174 1.71 -5.61 11.75
C TYR A 174 0.72 -6.58 11.13
N TRP A 175 -0.07 -6.09 10.18
CA TRP A 175 -0.88 -6.91 9.29
C TRP A 175 0.00 -7.55 8.23
N ALA A 176 -0.21 -8.85 7.99
CA ALA A 176 0.58 -9.61 7.03
C ALA A 176 -0.27 -10.62 6.26
N TYR A 177 0.07 -10.82 4.99
CA TYR A 177 -0.45 -11.93 4.17
C TYR A 177 0.53 -13.10 4.23
N GLU A 178 0.01 -14.31 4.35
CA GLU A 178 0.82 -15.52 4.38
C GLU A 178 0.07 -16.76 3.89
N GLN A 179 0.83 -17.80 3.58
CA GLN A 179 0.33 -19.15 3.32
C GLN A 179 0.88 -20.05 4.42
N ARG A 180 0.04 -20.43 5.38
CA ARG A 180 0.48 -21.09 6.63
C ARG A 180 0.03 -22.54 6.71
N GLY A 181 0.91 -23.37 7.28
CA GLY A 181 0.63 -24.77 7.57
C GLY A 181 -0.68 -24.97 8.34
N GLY A 182 -1.39 -26.05 8.01
CA GLY A 182 -2.63 -26.45 8.69
C GLY A 182 -3.86 -25.57 8.40
N TYR A 183 -3.80 -24.63 7.45
CA TYR A 183 -4.94 -23.76 7.17
C TYR A 183 -5.08 -23.34 5.71
N GLY A 184 -4.04 -22.76 5.12
CA GLY A 184 -4.15 -22.07 3.82
C GLY A 184 -3.74 -20.59 3.86
N THR A 185 -4.25 -19.83 2.89
CA THR A 185 -4.03 -18.38 2.76
C THR A 185 -4.68 -17.60 3.90
N ASP A 186 -3.95 -16.67 4.50
CA ASP A 186 -4.41 -15.89 5.66
C ASP A 186 -3.99 -14.42 5.56
N HIS A 187 -4.72 -13.57 6.29
CA HIS A 187 -4.40 -12.16 6.50
C HIS A 187 -4.77 -11.80 7.96
N ARG A 188 -3.81 -11.90 8.89
CA ARG A 188 -4.05 -11.63 10.33
C ARG A 188 -2.75 -11.22 11.03
N VAL A 189 -2.87 -10.37 12.06
CA VAL A 189 -1.76 -9.66 12.75
C VAL A 189 -0.59 -10.56 13.17
N ARG A 190 0.64 -10.08 13.00
CA ARG A 190 1.94 -10.72 13.28
C ARG A 190 2.89 -9.82 14.07
N SER A 191 3.89 -10.46 14.67
CA SER A 191 5.06 -9.84 15.32
C SER A 191 6.40 -10.47 14.91
N TYR A 192 6.43 -11.26 13.83
CA TYR A 192 7.68 -11.90 13.36
C TYR A 192 8.75 -10.86 13.04
N GLY A 193 9.99 -11.13 13.44
CA GLY A 193 11.14 -10.25 13.19
C GLY A 193 11.22 -9.02 14.09
N LEU A 194 10.29 -8.81 15.02
CA LEU A 194 10.28 -7.62 15.89
C LEU A 194 11.09 -7.78 17.18
N SER A 195 11.25 -9.01 17.68
CA SER A 195 12.06 -9.28 18.86
C SER A 195 13.55 -9.26 18.53
N SER A 196 14.36 -8.82 19.50
CA SER A 196 15.81 -8.97 19.42
C SER A 196 16.19 -10.44 19.24
N GLY A 197 17.15 -10.73 18.36
CA GLY A 197 17.59 -12.09 18.06
C GLY A 197 16.65 -12.89 17.15
N SER A 198 15.50 -12.36 16.71
CA SER A 198 14.57 -13.09 15.83
C SER A 198 15.25 -13.61 14.56
N GLU A 199 14.99 -14.86 14.19
CA GLU A 199 15.46 -15.48 12.93
C GLU A 199 14.84 -14.84 11.70
N TYR A 200 13.63 -14.30 11.85
CA TYR A 200 12.91 -13.56 10.81
C TYR A 200 13.61 -12.24 10.50
N LYS A 201 14.20 -12.17 9.31
CA LYS A 201 14.91 -10.98 8.82
C LYS A 201 14.04 -10.24 7.78
N PRO A 202 13.97 -8.89 7.77
CA PRO A 202 13.23 -8.15 6.73
C PRO A 202 13.96 -8.08 5.38
N TYR A 203 13.23 -8.24 4.27
CA TYR A 203 13.75 -8.19 2.90
C TYR A 203 12.86 -7.38 1.97
N ARG A 204 13.47 -6.73 0.97
CA ARG A 204 12.76 -6.10 -0.14
C ARG A 204 12.98 -6.87 -1.44
N PRO A 205 11.92 -7.40 -2.09
CA PRO A 205 12.07 -8.05 -3.39
C PRO A 205 12.63 -7.09 -4.45
N LEU A 206 13.49 -7.60 -5.33
CA LEU A 206 14.19 -6.78 -6.32
C LEU A 206 13.31 -6.35 -7.49
N ASN A 207 12.23 -7.08 -7.80
CA ASN A 207 11.26 -6.70 -8.82
C ASN A 207 10.06 -5.89 -8.26
N LEU A 208 10.03 -5.64 -6.94
CA LEU A 208 8.99 -4.83 -6.32
C LEU A 208 9.28 -3.34 -6.51
N ARG A 209 8.26 -2.58 -6.95
CA ARG A 209 8.31 -1.14 -7.17
C ARG A 209 7.28 -0.44 -6.30
N ASP A 210 7.61 0.76 -5.84
CA ASP A 210 6.62 1.62 -5.20
C ASP A 210 5.49 1.90 -6.20
N ASP A 211 4.27 2.05 -5.70
CA ASP A 211 3.14 2.46 -6.54
C ASP A 211 3.50 3.79 -7.23
N PRO A 212 3.13 4.00 -8.50
CA PRO A 212 3.24 5.34 -9.07
C PRO A 212 2.49 6.32 -8.15
N PRO A 213 2.98 7.56 -8.00
CA PRO A 213 2.27 8.57 -7.21
C PRO A 213 0.80 8.58 -7.64
N ALA A 214 -0.12 8.50 -6.66
CA ALA A 214 -1.55 8.53 -6.94
C ALA A 214 -1.84 9.67 -7.91
N THR A 215 -2.29 9.34 -9.13
CA THR A 215 -2.47 10.32 -10.19
C THR A 215 -3.65 11.21 -9.80
N VAL A 216 -3.41 12.51 -9.67
CA VAL A 216 -4.50 13.47 -9.44
C VAL A 216 -5.09 13.80 -10.81
N THR A 217 -6.25 13.25 -11.14
CA THR A 217 -6.92 13.60 -12.41
C THR A 217 -7.43 15.04 -12.37
N ARG A 218 -7.60 15.68 -13.54
CA ARG A 218 -8.25 17.01 -13.64
C ARG A 218 -9.62 17.02 -12.96
N ALA A 219 -10.43 15.99 -13.17
CA ALA A 219 -11.72 15.84 -12.51
C ALA A 219 -11.61 15.80 -10.97
N THR A 220 -10.58 15.14 -10.43
CA THR A 220 -10.30 15.15 -8.99
C THR A 220 -9.93 16.55 -8.49
N VAL A 221 -9.13 17.31 -9.25
CA VAL A 221 -8.79 18.71 -8.89
C VAL A 221 -10.07 19.55 -8.78
N ILE A 222 -10.96 19.46 -9.78
CA ILE A 222 -12.21 20.23 -9.79
C ILE A 222 -13.18 19.78 -8.69
N SER A 223 -13.34 18.47 -8.49
CA SER A 223 -14.16 17.93 -7.39
C SER A 223 -13.68 18.45 -6.02
N ARG A 224 -12.36 18.49 -5.81
CA ARG A 224 -11.78 19.07 -4.59
C ARG A 224 -11.97 20.58 -4.53
N ALA A 225 -11.84 21.32 -5.63
CA ALA A 225 -12.11 22.76 -5.66
C ALA A 225 -13.54 23.05 -5.21
N LEU A 226 -14.52 22.31 -5.75
CA LEU A 226 -15.94 22.42 -5.40
C LEU A 226 -16.25 22.03 -3.94
N SER A 227 -15.41 21.19 -3.31
CA SER A 227 -15.60 20.79 -1.91
C SER A 227 -15.56 21.95 -0.92
N TRP A 228 -14.91 23.07 -1.28
CA TRP A 228 -14.89 24.30 -0.47
C TRP A 228 -16.02 25.27 -0.82
N LYS A 229 -17.03 24.83 -1.60
CA LYS A 229 -18.27 25.56 -1.91
C LYS A 229 -18.02 26.97 -2.47
N PRO A 230 -17.20 27.11 -3.53
CA PRO A 230 -16.86 28.40 -4.10
C PRO A 230 -18.11 29.16 -4.56
N ALA A 231 -18.11 30.49 -4.42
CA ALA A 231 -19.21 31.39 -4.81
C ALA A 231 -20.56 31.12 -4.11
N THR A 232 -20.54 30.51 -2.91
CA THR A 232 -21.75 30.28 -2.09
C THR A 232 -21.68 30.98 -0.74
N ALA A 233 -22.78 30.94 0.03
CA ALA A 233 -22.78 31.39 1.43
C ALA A 233 -21.88 30.52 2.33
N GLN A 234 -21.70 29.24 1.98
CA GLN A 234 -20.88 28.26 2.72
C GLN A 234 -19.41 28.22 2.27
N ARG A 235 -18.99 29.19 1.45
CA ARG A 235 -17.60 29.32 0.99
C ARG A 235 -16.62 29.37 2.17
N VAL A 236 -15.40 28.90 1.95
CA VAL A 236 -14.34 28.98 2.96
C VAL A 236 -13.77 30.40 2.98
N PRO A 237 -13.78 31.12 4.10
CA PRO A 237 -13.25 32.49 4.16
C PRO A 237 -11.73 32.54 3.93
N TYR A 238 -11.29 33.58 3.22
CA TYR A 238 -9.86 33.81 2.99
C TYR A 238 -9.17 34.13 4.32
N SER A 239 -8.04 33.47 4.59
CA SER A 239 -7.14 33.83 5.68
C SER A 239 -5.74 33.29 5.43
N GLN A 240 -4.74 34.15 5.66
CA GLN A 240 -3.33 33.75 5.67
C GLN A 240 -2.93 33.03 6.96
N ALA A 241 -3.77 33.09 8.01
CA ALA A 241 -3.47 32.52 9.33
C ALA A 241 -4.28 31.26 9.65
N LYS A 242 -5.42 31.04 8.99
CA LYS A 242 -6.31 29.89 9.29
C LYS A 242 -6.06 28.71 8.36
N THR A 243 -6.44 27.54 8.84
CA THR A 243 -6.42 26.31 8.04
C THR A 243 -7.80 25.62 8.04
N LYS A 244 -8.06 24.84 6.99
CA LYS A 244 -9.20 23.91 6.89
C LYS A 244 -8.67 22.54 6.48
N SER A 245 -8.95 21.53 7.30
CA SER A 245 -8.44 20.15 7.11
C SER A 245 -6.90 20.08 6.96
N GLY A 246 -6.20 21.03 7.58
CA GLY A 246 -4.75 21.17 7.58
C GLY A 246 -4.15 21.97 6.42
N TYR A 247 -4.94 22.49 5.48
CA TYR A 247 -4.47 23.39 4.42
C TYR A 247 -4.77 24.84 4.75
N ARG A 248 -3.89 25.78 4.40
CA ARG A 248 -4.15 27.23 4.57
C ARG A 248 -5.39 27.64 3.80
N THR A 249 -6.16 28.60 4.33
CA THR A 249 -7.31 29.17 3.62
C THR A 249 -6.93 30.41 2.81
N ASP A 250 -5.71 30.42 2.25
CA ASP A 250 -5.24 31.37 1.24
C ASP A 250 -5.27 30.75 -0.18
N GLY A 251 -4.81 31.47 -1.21
CA GLY A 251 -4.78 30.97 -2.59
C GLY A 251 -3.88 29.75 -2.78
N SER A 252 -2.67 29.78 -2.23
CA SER A 252 -1.71 28.66 -2.32
C SER A 252 -2.17 27.42 -1.56
N GLY A 253 -2.83 27.60 -0.42
CA GLY A 253 -3.40 26.53 0.37
C GLY A 253 -4.61 25.90 -0.31
N TYR A 254 -5.45 26.70 -0.98
CA TYR A 254 -6.55 26.19 -1.79
C TYR A 254 -6.03 25.35 -2.98
N VAL A 255 -5.05 25.86 -3.72
CA VAL A 255 -4.36 25.08 -4.78
C VAL A 255 -3.77 23.80 -4.21
N SER A 256 -3.02 23.87 -3.10
CA SER A 256 -2.41 22.70 -2.46
C SER A 256 -3.42 21.64 -2.07
N MET A 257 -4.59 22.05 -1.56
CA MET A 257 -5.69 21.16 -1.22
C MET A 257 -6.24 20.45 -2.47
N THR A 258 -6.50 21.17 -3.56
CA THR A 258 -7.01 20.57 -4.80
C THR A 258 -6.03 19.59 -5.43
N LEU A 259 -4.74 19.91 -5.39
CA LEU A 259 -3.66 19.06 -5.90
C LEU A 259 -3.27 17.92 -4.95
N GLY A 260 -3.82 17.87 -3.73
CA GLY A 260 -3.44 16.87 -2.72
C GLY A 260 -1.96 16.93 -2.35
N LEU A 261 -1.40 18.13 -2.25
CA LEU A 261 -0.01 18.32 -1.81
C LEU A 261 0.13 18.06 -0.31
N ALA A 262 1.37 18.01 0.19
CA ALA A 262 1.63 17.91 1.62
C ALA A 262 0.92 19.05 2.37
N LYS A 263 0.55 18.85 3.63
CA LYS A 263 -0.08 19.87 4.48
C LYS A 263 1.01 20.62 5.28
N PRO A 264 0.97 21.95 5.40
CA PRO A 264 -0.07 22.86 4.89
C PRO A 264 0.04 23.21 3.40
N GLY A 265 1.14 22.79 2.74
CA GLY A 265 1.38 22.96 1.32
C GLY A 265 2.38 24.06 1.00
N PRO A 266 2.97 24.08 -0.21
CA PRO A 266 3.85 25.16 -0.66
C PRO A 266 3.12 26.50 -0.68
N VAL A 267 3.83 27.59 -0.40
CA VAL A 267 3.32 28.95 -0.60
C VAL A 267 3.33 29.33 -2.09
N THR A 268 2.72 30.46 -2.47
CA THR A 268 2.61 30.87 -3.88
C THR A 268 3.93 30.90 -4.64
N THR A 269 5.02 31.34 -4.00
CA THR A 269 6.37 31.37 -4.60
C THR A 269 7.00 30.00 -4.78
N ASP A 270 6.56 28.99 -4.01
CA ASP A 270 7.08 27.63 -4.14
C ASP A 270 6.31 26.85 -5.21
N LEU A 271 5.02 27.16 -5.43
CA LEU A 271 4.18 26.46 -6.42
C LEU A 271 4.73 26.53 -7.86
N VAL A 272 5.54 27.55 -8.18
CA VAL A 272 6.18 27.71 -9.49
C VAL A 272 7.47 26.91 -9.66
N LYS A 273 8.00 26.30 -8.58
CA LYS A 273 9.22 25.47 -8.63
C LYS A 273 8.92 24.16 -9.35
N ALA A 274 9.92 23.62 -10.04
CA ALA A 274 9.83 22.39 -10.84
C ALA A 274 9.32 21.17 -10.07
N ALA A 275 9.48 21.14 -8.74
CA ALA A 275 8.92 20.10 -7.88
C ALA A 275 7.38 20.07 -7.85
N TYR A 276 6.70 21.16 -8.22
CA TYR A 276 5.25 21.31 -8.12
C TYR A 276 4.57 21.59 -9.45
N SER A 277 5.19 22.39 -10.32
CA SER A 277 4.62 22.73 -11.62
C SER A 277 5.69 23.05 -12.66
N ARG A 278 5.28 23.09 -13.92
CA ARG A 278 6.11 23.52 -15.05
C ARG A 278 5.42 24.66 -15.81
N PRO A 279 6.16 25.66 -16.32
CA PRO A 279 5.57 26.73 -17.10
C PRO A 279 4.94 26.20 -18.40
N ILE A 280 3.86 26.84 -18.83
CA ILE A 280 3.19 26.60 -20.12
C ILE A 280 2.76 27.93 -20.75
N ALA A 281 2.46 27.93 -22.04
CA ALA A 281 1.79 29.08 -22.66
C ALA A 281 0.36 29.23 -22.12
N MET A 282 -0.13 30.47 -21.96
CA MET A 282 -1.52 30.73 -21.54
C MET A 282 -2.51 30.05 -22.49
N SER A 283 -2.26 30.07 -23.80
CA SER A 283 -3.09 29.40 -24.82
C SER A 283 -3.17 27.88 -24.66
N ALA A 284 -2.24 27.26 -23.92
CA ALA A 284 -2.19 25.82 -23.68
C ALA A 284 -2.87 25.39 -22.36
N LEU A 285 -3.55 26.31 -21.68
CA LEU A 285 -4.28 26.03 -20.44
C LEU A 285 -5.34 24.95 -20.65
N LEU A 286 -5.33 23.96 -19.77
CA LEU A 286 -6.36 22.94 -19.63
C LEU A 286 -6.95 23.02 -18.21
N GLN A 287 -8.17 22.51 -18.04
CA GLN A 287 -8.83 22.46 -16.73
C GLN A 287 -7.90 21.89 -15.65
N GLY A 288 -7.77 22.58 -14.52
CA GLY A 288 -6.88 22.21 -13.42
C GLY A 288 -5.45 22.76 -13.52
N ASP A 289 -5.06 23.37 -14.64
CA ASP A 289 -3.81 24.14 -14.73
C ASP A 289 -3.90 25.41 -13.86
N LEU A 290 -2.74 25.99 -13.54
CA LEU A 290 -2.63 27.12 -12.63
C LEU A 290 -2.29 28.40 -13.38
N VAL A 291 -2.83 29.53 -12.94
CA VAL A 291 -2.35 30.86 -13.32
C VAL A 291 -1.87 31.54 -12.04
N ILE A 292 -0.58 31.87 -12.00
CA ILE A 292 0.11 32.28 -10.76
C ILE A 292 0.81 33.62 -10.95
N ASP A 293 0.59 34.53 -10.02
CA ASP A 293 1.46 35.67 -9.74
C ASP A 293 2.33 35.35 -8.52
N ALA A 294 3.59 34.99 -8.79
CA ALA A 294 4.58 34.69 -7.77
C ALA A 294 5.40 35.91 -7.33
N ILE A 295 5.34 37.02 -8.07
CA ILE A 295 6.21 38.20 -7.88
C ILE A 295 5.57 39.21 -6.94
N GLY A 296 4.24 39.34 -6.97
CA GLY A 296 3.50 40.32 -6.16
C GLY A 296 3.87 40.34 -4.66
N GLY A 297 3.55 41.44 -3.97
CA GLY A 297 3.67 41.55 -2.51
C GLY A 297 2.80 40.51 -1.76
N LYS A 298 2.98 40.37 -0.44
CA LYS A 298 2.31 39.34 0.39
C LYS A 298 0.78 39.29 0.23
N THR A 299 0.14 40.40 -0.13
CA THR A 299 -1.32 40.52 -0.36
C THR A 299 -1.73 40.51 -1.84
N ALA A 300 -0.77 40.60 -2.77
CA ALA A 300 -1.01 40.63 -4.21
C ALA A 300 -0.75 39.27 -4.91
N ARG A 301 0.05 38.39 -4.28
CA ARG A 301 0.30 37.04 -4.80
C ARG A 301 -0.99 36.26 -4.92
N ALA A 302 -1.23 35.73 -6.11
CA ALA A 302 -2.42 34.95 -6.40
C ALA A 302 -2.03 33.64 -7.08
N ALA A 303 -2.74 32.58 -6.71
CA ALA A 303 -2.70 31.30 -7.40
C ALA A 303 -4.16 30.89 -7.66
N VAL A 304 -4.52 30.74 -8.92
CA VAL A 304 -5.87 30.36 -9.33
C VAL A 304 -5.83 29.09 -10.16
N ILE A 305 -6.90 28.32 -10.12
CA ILE A 305 -7.06 27.06 -10.87
C ILE A 305 -7.95 27.38 -12.06
N PHE A 306 -7.42 27.22 -13.27
CA PHE A 306 -8.16 27.40 -14.51
C PHE A 306 -9.24 26.33 -14.63
N ASP A 307 -10.47 26.73 -14.96
CA ASP A 307 -11.58 25.82 -15.27
C ASP A 307 -11.75 25.67 -16.78
N LYS A 308 -12.10 26.79 -17.45
CA LYS A 308 -12.35 26.86 -18.89
C LYS A 308 -12.26 28.29 -19.40
N TRP A 309 -12.03 28.46 -20.69
CA TRP A 309 -12.19 29.76 -21.35
C TRP A 309 -13.64 30.23 -21.28
N ALA A 310 -13.84 31.52 -21.05
CA ALA A 310 -15.17 32.11 -20.96
C ALA A 310 -15.68 32.60 -22.33
N ASP A 311 -14.78 32.74 -23.31
CA ASP A 311 -15.06 33.19 -24.65
C ASP A 311 -14.09 32.55 -25.67
N ALA A 312 -14.52 32.45 -26.93
CA ALA A 312 -13.73 31.85 -28.00
C ALA A 312 -12.45 32.62 -28.33
N GLY A 313 -12.40 33.92 -28.03
CA GLY A 313 -11.22 34.77 -28.20
C GLY A 313 -10.17 34.59 -27.10
N HIS A 314 -10.41 33.74 -26.10
CA HIS A 314 -9.55 33.54 -24.94
C HIS A 314 -9.22 34.85 -24.21
N THR A 315 -10.16 35.80 -24.18
CA THR A 315 -10.00 37.12 -23.54
C THR A 315 -10.33 37.10 -22.04
N SER A 316 -10.98 36.03 -21.57
CA SER A 316 -11.26 35.76 -20.16
C SER A 316 -11.48 34.27 -19.90
N TYR A 317 -11.34 33.84 -18.65
CA TYR A 317 -11.55 32.43 -18.25
C TYR A 317 -12.23 32.30 -16.90
N TRP A 318 -12.95 31.21 -16.70
CA TRP A 318 -13.47 30.79 -15.40
C TRP A 318 -12.34 30.19 -14.57
N ALA A 319 -12.28 30.58 -13.29
CA ALA A 319 -11.26 30.09 -12.37
C ALA A 319 -11.79 29.90 -10.95
N TYR A 320 -11.28 28.85 -10.30
CA TYR A 320 -11.42 28.67 -8.85
C TYR A 320 -10.28 29.40 -8.14
N GLN A 321 -10.63 30.19 -7.14
CA GLN A 321 -9.64 31.00 -6.40
C GLN A 321 -10.07 31.27 -4.96
N GLN A 322 -9.11 31.72 -4.15
CA GLN A 322 -9.34 32.27 -2.83
C GLN A 322 -9.15 33.79 -2.87
N ARG A 323 -10.21 34.58 -2.64
CA ARG A 323 -10.17 36.05 -2.70
C ARG A 323 -10.10 36.69 -1.32
N ALA A 324 -9.14 37.58 -1.12
CA ALA A 324 -9.08 38.41 0.08
C ALA A 324 -10.42 39.17 0.28
N GLY A 325 -10.91 39.19 1.52
CA GLY A 325 -12.21 39.78 1.87
C GLY A 325 -13.45 39.00 1.43
N TYR A 326 -13.30 37.90 0.67
CA TYR A 326 -14.43 37.09 0.20
C TYR A 326 -14.35 35.63 0.63
N GLY A 327 -13.24 34.93 0.34
CA GLY A 327 -13.14 33.47 0.45
C GLY A 327 -13.15 32.76 -0.90
N THR A 328 -13.54 31.49 -0.91
CA THR A 328 -13.49 30.66 -2.12
C THR A 328 -14.52 31.11 -3.13
N ASP A 329 -14.07 31.28 -4.37
CA ASP A 329 -14.82 31.89 -5.46
C ASP A 329 -14.63 31.08 -6.74
N HIS A 330 -15.64 31.12 -7.61
CA HIS A 330 -15.60 30.57 -8.96
C HIS A 330 -16.18 31.62 -9.90
N ARG A 331 -15.30 32.31 -10.64
CA ARG A 331 -15.69 33.50 -11.41
C ARG A 331 -14.85 33.67 -12.66
N ILE A 332 -15.32 34.55 -13.54
CA ILE A 332 -14.58 35.03 -14.70
C ILE A 332 -13.42 35.92 -14.23
N VAL A 333 -12.25 35.67 -14.82
CA VAL A 333 -10.95 36.29 -14.52
C VAL A 333 -10.26 36.66 -15.84
N ARG A 334 -9.43 37.71 -15.80
CA ARG A 334 -8.62 38.19 -16.94
C ARG A 334 -7.11 38.22 -16.68
N HIS A 335 -6.65 37.63 -15.58
CA HIS A 335 -5.24 37.63 -15.18
C HIS A 335 -4.35 36.92 -16.22
N GLY A 336 -3.17 37.46 -16.51
CA GLY A 336 -2.19 36.80 -17.38
C GLY A 336 -2.48 36.90 -18.88
N LEU A 337 -3.60 37.53 -19.29
CA LEU A 337 -4.03 37.59 -20.70
C LEU A 337 -3.54 38.85 -21.42
N THR A 338 -3.17 39.90 -20.69
CA THR A 338 -2.53 41.08 -21.26
C THR A 338 -1.01 40.96 -21.22
N ALA A 339 -0.35 41.45 -22.28
CA ALA A 339 1.11 41.53 -22.35
C ALA A 339 1.66 42.38 -21.19
N GLY A 340 2.82 42.00 -20.65
CA GLY A 340 3.44 42.69 -19.52
C GLY A 340 2.90 42.31 -18.13
N THR A 341 1.92 41.41 -18.05
CA THR A 341 1.44 40.93 -16.73
C THR A 341 2.43 39.98 -16.04
N GLN A 342 2.43 40.07 -14.71
CA GLN A 342 3.22 39.20 -13.81
C GLN A 342 2.65 37.78 -13.65
N PHE A 343 1.40 37.56 -14.06
CA PHE A 343 0.78 36.24 -14.05
C PHE A 343 1.34 35.36 -15.17
N LYS A 344 1.68 34.12 -14.83
CA LYS A 344 2.14 33.09 -15.77
C LYS A 344 1.32 31.81 -15.60
N ALA A 345 1.15 31.04 -16.67
CA ALA A 345 0.49 29.75 -16.64
C ALA A 345 1.45 28.61 -16.30
N TYR A 346 0.96 27.65 -15.51
CA TYR A 346 1.72 26.50 -15.05
C TYR A 346 0.86 25.23 -15.09
N ARG A 347 1.47 24.11 -15.48
CA ARG A 347 0.89 22.78 -15.37
C ARG A 347 1.44 22.06 -14.14
N PRO A 348 0.61 21.67 -13.15
CA PRO A 348 1.05 20.89 -12.00
C PRO A 348 1.65 19.54 -12.42
N VAL A 349 2.78 19.15 -11.80
CA VAL A 349 3.48 17.89 -12.16
C VAL A 349 2.70 16.63 -11.79
N LYS A 350 1.74 16.74 -10.86
CA LYS A 350 0.92 15.62 -10.38
C LYS A 350 -0.41 15.44 -11.13
N ILE A 351 -0.75 16.35 -12.04
CA ILE A 351 -1.96 16.23 -12.86
C ILE A 351 -1.62 15.44 -14.12
N ARG A 352 -2.45 14.43 -14.43
CA ARG A 352 -2.47 13.77 -15.75
C ARG A 352 -3.77 14.07 -16.46
#